data_AF-A0A7S0ND06-F1
#
_entry.id   AF-A0A7S0ND06-F1
#
_cell.length_a   1.000
_cell.length_b   1.000
_cell.length_c   1.000
_cell.angle_alpha   90.00
_cell.angle_beta   90.00
_cell.angle_gamma   90.00
#
_symmetry.space_group_name_H-M   'P 1'
#
loop_
_entity.id
_entity.type
_entity.pdbx_description
1 polymer ?
#
loop_
_entity_poly.entity_id
_entity_poly.type
_entity_poly.pdbx_seq_one_letter_code
_entity_poly.pdbx_strand_id
1 'polypeptide(L)'
;WLPEAAPPLTTLSPPLREMSPRYDKEADAALCWQQPIYGAAQWVLPPVPRPPPAADAELCAALFLRALCDGQVFKALHPLASLLEPRLRSLGTVAGGTE
;
A
#
# COMPACT_ATOMS: atom_id res chain seq x y z
N TRP A 1 -16.55 -5.96 -1.01
CA TRP A 1 -17.38 -7.12 -1.38
C TRP A 1 -17.51 -7.23 -2.90
N LEU A 2 -17.82 -6.14 -3.63
CA LEU A 2 -17.92 -6.19 -5.10
C LEU A 2 -16.61 -6.63 -5.81
N PRO A 3 -15.43 -6.09 -5.48
CA PRO A 3 -14.16 -6.55 -6.06
C PRO A 3 -13.89 -8.05 -5.82
N GLU A 4 -14.34 -8.59 -4.70
CA GLU A 4 -14.17 -10.00 -4.34
C GLU A 4 -15.23 -10.91 -4.98
N ALA A 5 -16.45 -10.41 -5.17
CA ALA A 5 -17.57 -11.18 -5.71
C ALA A 5 -17.48 -11.39 -7.23
N ALA A 6 -16.89 -10.44 -7.96
CA ALA A 6 -16.69 -10.56 -9.40
C ALA A 6 -15.33 -9.97 -9.84
N PRO A 7 -14.22 -10.65 -9.52
CA PRO A 7 -12.87 -10.22 -9.90
C PRO A 7 -12.68 -9.97 -11.41
N PRO A 8 -13.23 -10.79 -12.33
CA PRO A 8 -13.05 -10.57 -13.77
C PRO A 8 -13.64 -9.25 -14.30
N LEU A 9 -14.59 -8.67 -13.55
CA LEU A 9 -15.23 -7.40 -13.89
C LEU A 9 -14.58 -6.21 -13.17
N THR A 10 -13.53 -6.44 -12.38
CA THR A 10 -12.89 -5.41 -11.56
C THR A 10 -11.46 -5.19 -12.01
N THR A 11 -11.12 -3.94 -12.29
CA THR A 11 -9.73 -3.50 -12.45
C THR A 11 -9.29 -2.74 -11.22
N LEU A 12 -8.01 -2.89 -10.84
CA LEU A 12 -7.42 -2.19 -9.70
C LEU A 12 -6.46 -1.12 -10.21
N SER A 13 -6.51 0.06 -9.62
CA SER A 13 -5.51 1.09 -9.87
C SER A 13 -4.12 0.65 -9.36
N PRO A 14 -3.06 1.36 -9.78
CA PRO A 14 -1.80 1.35 -9.04
C PRO A 14 -1.99 1.72 -7.55
N PRO A 15 -1.05 1.33 -6.68
CA PRO A 15 -1.06 1.69 -5.26
C PRO A 15 -1.22 3.20 -5.01
N LEU A 16 -2.17 3.57 -4.16
CA LEU A 16 -2.43 4.95 -3.76
C LEU A 16 -1.39 5.39 -2.72
N ARG A 17 -0.60 6.41 -3.05
CA ARG A 17 0.52 6.90 -2.22
C ARG A 17 0.10 7.85 -1.10
N GLU A 18 -1.07 8.48 -1.24
CA GLU A 18 -1.57 9.48 -0.28
C GLU A 18 -2.16 8.82 0.98
N MET A 19 -2.60 7.56 0.87
CA MET A 19 -3.18 6.83 1.99
C MET A 19 -2.10 6.09 2.78
N SER A 20 -2.12 6.21 4.10
CA SER A 20 -1.22 5.45 4.95
C SER A 20 -1.42 3.94 4.75
N PRO A 21 -0.33 3.16 4.60
CA PRO A 21 -0.42 1.72 4.43
C PRO A 21 -1.08 1.07 5.66
N ARG A 22 -1.67 -0.10 5.41
CA ARG A 22 -2.26 -0.92 6.45
C ARG A 22 -1.39 -2.16 6.62
N TYR A 23 -1.05 -2.51 7.85
CA TYR A 23 -0.38 -3.77 8.13
C TYR A 23 -1.39 -4.85 8.57
N ASP A 24 -1.33 -5.99 7.91
CA ASP A 24 -2.05 -7.19 8.28
C ASP A 24 -1.18 -8.07 9.17
N LYS A 25 -1.63 -8.29 10.41
CA LYS A 25 -0.88 -9.05 11.41
C LYS A 25 -1.01 -10.55 11.25
N GLU A 26 -2.11 -11.03 10.68
CA GLU A 26 -2.33 -12.46 10.47
C GLU A 26 -1.49 -12.95 9.29
N ALA A 27 -1.43 -12.15 8.23
CA ALA A 27 -0.62 -12.43 7.04
C ALA A 27 0.84 -11.96 7.14
N ASP A 28 1.22 -11.22 8.20
CA ASP A 28 2.53 -10.55 8.34
C ASP A 28 2.91 -9.76 7.07
N ALA A 29 1.99 -8.91 6.61
CA ALA A 29 2.11 -8.25 5.31
C ALA A 29 1.70 -6.77 5.37
N ALA A 30 2.52 -5.92 4.76
CA ALA A 30 2.15 -4.53 4.49
C ALA A 30 1.24 -4.47 3.25
N LEU A 31 0.08 -3.84 3.41
CA LEU A 31 -0.92 -3.65 2.37
C LEU A 31 -0.92 -2.20 1.89
N CYS A 32 -1.07 -2.03 0.58
CA CYS A 32 -1.34 -0.75 -0.03
C CYS A 32 -2.83 -0.57 -0.31
N TRP A 33 -3.27 0.68 -0.42
CA TRP A 33 -4.62 0.98 -0.88
C TRP A 33 -4.64 1.00 -2.40
N GLN A 34 -5.62 0.33 -2.99
CA GLN A 34 -5.88 0.39 -4.43
C GLN A 34 -7.32 0.77 -4.67
N GLN A 35 -7.55 1.53 -5.74
CA GLN A 35 -8.87 2.00 -6.16
C GLN A 35 -9.48 1.00 -7.15
N PRO A 36 -10.57 0.28 -6.78
CA PRO A 36 -11.24 -0.60 -7.72
C PRO A 36 -12.13 0.19 -8.67
N ILE A 37 -12.17 -0.26 -9.92
CA ILE A 37 -13.08 0.21 -10.96
C ILE A 37 -13.86 -1.01 -11.47
N TYR A 38 -15.19 -0.92 -11.47
CA TYR A 38 -16.08 -2.05 -11.69
C TYR A 38 -16.91 -1.92 -12.97
N GLY A 39 -16.89 -2.99 -13.78
CA GLY A 39 -17.76 -3.19 -14.92
C GLY A 39 -17.51 -2.25 -16.10
N ALA A 40 -18.30 -2.43 -17.17
CA ALA A 40 -18.20 -1.62 -18.38
C ALA A 40 -18.55 -0.13 -18.14
N ALA A 41 -19.35 0.15 -17.12
CA ALA A 41 -19.73 1.50 -16.73
C ALA A 41 -18.64 2.23 -15.90
N GLN A 42 -17.48 1.61 -15.67
CA GLN A 42 -16.33 2.21 -15.00
C GLN A 42 -16.67 2.76 -13.61
N TRP A 43 -17.45 2.03 -12.82
CA TRP A 43 -17.85 2.49 -11.49
C TRP A 43 -16.66 2.52 -10.54
N VAL A 44 -16.32 3.72 -10.06
CA VAL A 44 -15.27 3.91 -9.05
C VAL A 44 -15.84 3.52 -7.68
N LEU A 45 -15.27 2.49 -7.07
CA LEU A 45 -15.69 2.00 -5.76
C LEU A 45 -14.90 2.70 -4.63
N PRO A 46 -15.08 2.38 -3.35
CA PRO A 46 -14.15 2.83 -2.32
C PRO A 46 -12.78 2.12 -2.41
N PRO A 47 -11.66 2.77 -2.02
CA PRO A 47 -10.35 2.12 -1.94
C PRO A 47 -10.37 0.89 -1.03
N VAL A 48 -9.63 -0.14 -1.43
CA VAL A 48 -9.52 -1.39 -0.68
C VAL A 48 -8.05 -1.73 -0.41
N PRO A 49 -7.74 -2.32 0.76
CA PRO A 49 -6.39 -2.76 1.05
C PRO A 49 -6.07 -4.03 0.25
N ARG A 50 -4.88 -4.07 -0.34
CA ARG A 50 -4.37 -5.17 -1.17
C ARG A 50 -2.87 -5.36 -0.97
N PRO A 51 -2.36 -6.58 -1.14
CA PRO A 51 -0.93 -6.81 -1.20
C PRO A 51 -0.30 -6.00 -2.35
N PRO A 52 0.85 -5.36 -2.13
CA PRO A 52 1.59 -4.74 -3.21
C PRO A 52 2.07 -5.80 -4.22
N PRO A 53 2.38 -5.40 -5.47
CA PRO A 53 2.99 -6.31 -6.43
C PRO A 53 4.32 -6.86 -5.90
N ALA A 54 4.45 -8.18 -5.78
CA ALA A 54 5.63 -8.82 -5.18
C ALA A 54 6.94 -8.55 -5.93
N ALA A 55 6.87 -8.17 -7.22
CA ALA A 55 8.03 -7.80 -8.02
C ALA A 55 8.65 -6.44 -7.61
N ASP A 56 7.90 -5.61 -6.88
CA ASP A 56 8.35 -4.29 -6.44
C ASP A 56 8.82 -4.34 -4.97
N ALA A 57 10.03 -4.85 -4.79
CA ALA A 57 10.64 -5.01 -3.46
C ALA A 57 10.84 -3.67 -2.73
N GLU A 58 11.12 -2.59 -3.47
CA GLU A 58 11.30 -1.26 -2.89
C GLU A 58 9.99 -0.72 -2.33
N LEU A 59 8.89 -0.83 -3.10
CA LEU A 59 7.56 -0.48 -2.61
C LEU A 59 7.16 -1.32 -1.40
N CYS A 60 7.39 -2.64 -1.45
CA CYS A 60 7.13 -3.53 -0.32
C CYS A 60 7.86 -3.05 0.96
N ALA A 61 9.15 -2.76 0.84
CA ALA A 61 9.96 -2.27 1.95
C ALA A 61 9.47 -0.90 2.45
N ALA A 62 9.13 0.03 1.55
CA ALA A 62 8.63 1.35 1.91
C ALA A 62 7.30 1.28 2.67
N LEU A 63 6.35 0.45 2.21
CA LEU A 63 5.06 0.25 2.88
C LEU A 63 5.24 -0.37 4.27
N PHE A 64 6.11 -1.38 4.39
CA PHE A 64 6.41 -2.02 5.67
C PHE A 64 7.06 -1.04 6.65
N LEU A 65 8.10 -0.32 6.22
CA LEU A 65 8.78 0.65 7.07
C LEU A 65 7.85 1.78 7.52
N ARG A 66 6.94 2.23 6.65
CA ARG A 66 5.91 3.21 7.02
C ARG A 66 4.97 2.65 8.08
N ALA A 67 4.46 1.43 7.89
CA ALA A 67 3.61 0.77 8.88
C ALA A 67 4.32 0.47 10.21
N LEU A 68 5.64 0.21 10.17
CA LEU A 68 6.50 0.06 11.34
C LEU A 68 6.61 1.37 12.12
N CYS A 69 6.85 2.49 11.42
CA CYS A 69 6.93 3.82 12.02
C CYS A 69 5.59 4.29 12.56
N ASP A 70 4.48 3.93 11.90
CA ASP A 70 3.12 4.16 12.40
C ASP A 70 2.77 3.27 13.61
N GLY A 71 3.68 2.38 14.03
CA GLY A 71 3.49 1.48 15.18
C GLY A 71 2.49 0.35 14.93
N GLN A 72 2.11 0.10 13.67
CA GLN A 72 1.16 -0.95 13.30
C GLN A 72 1.78 -2.35 13.44
N VAL A 73 3.07 -2.47 13.12
CA VAL A 73 3.86 -3.70 13.25
C VAL A 73 4.29 -3.89 14.71
N PHE A 74 5.10 -2.97 15.24
CA PHE A 74 5.55 -2.96 16.62
C PHE A 74 5.35 -1.59 17.26
N LYS A 75 4.43 -1.50 18.22
CA LYS A 75 4.13 -0.25 18.95
C LYS A 75 5.35 0.37 19.62
N ALA A 76 6.29 -0.46 20.09
CA ALA A 76 7.50 -0.02 20.78
C ALA A 76 8.46 0.79 19.88
N LEU A 77 8.34 0.67 18.55
CA LEU A 77 9.20 1.36 17.59
C LEU A 77 8.62 2.69 17.12
N HIS A 78 7.36 2.99 17.45
CA HIS A 78 6.72 4.27 17.09
C HIS A 78 7.51 5.52 17.56
N PRO A 79 8.12 5.55 18.77
CA PRO A 79 8.93 6.70 19.19
C PRO A 79 10.15 6.96 18.29
N LEU A 80 10.63 5.96 17.55
CA LEU A 80 11.77 6.07 16.63
C LEU A 80 11.37 6.60 15.24
N ALA A 81 10.07 6.74 14.95
CA ALA A 81 9.58 7.18 13.66
C ALA A 81 10.18 8.52 13.21
N SER A 82 10.33 9.48 14.14
CA SER A 82 10.91 10.79 13.86
C SER A 82 12.36 10.73 13.38
N LEU A 83 13.12 9.72 13.81
CA LEU A 83 14.51 9.49 13.39
C LEU A 83 14.59 8.80 12.01
N LEU A 84 13.55 8.06 11.64
CA LEU A 84 13.47 7.28 10.38
C LEU A 84 12.79 8.06 9.25
N GLU A 85 12.01 9.09 9.56
CA GLU A 85 11.28 9.93 8.59
C GLU A 85 12.14 10.47 7.42
N PRO A 86 13.40 10.91 7.62
CA PRO A 86 14.25 11.36 6.51
C PRO A 86 14.56 10.23 5.51
N ARG A 87 14.75 9.01 6.00
CA ARG A 87 15.02 7.82 5.17
C ARG A 87 13.76 7.34 4.46
N LEU A 88 12.60 7.40 5.12
CA LEU A 88 11.32 7.07 4.50
C LEU A 88 11.02 7.94 3.26
N ARG A 89 11.32 9.24 3.33
CA ARG A 89 11.14 10.14 2.18
C ARG A 89 11.98 9.74 0.97
N SER A 90 13.22 9.29 1.20
CA SER A 90 14.10 8.84 0.11
C SER A 90 13.63 7.57 -0.59
N LEU A 91 12.92 6.69 0.12
CA LEU A 91 12.38 5.45 -0.43
C LEU A 91 11.12 5.67 -1.29
N GLY A 92 10.38 6.76 -1.04
CA GLY A 92 9.18 7.10 -1.83
C GLY A 92 9.46 7.78 -3.18
N THR A 93 10.71 8.14 -3.46
CA THR A 93 11.11 8.97 -4.61
C THR A 93 11.65 8.22 -5.82
N VAL A 94 11.94 6.92 -5.74
CA VAL A 94 12.58 6.17 -6.84
C VAL A 94 11.54 5.31 -7.56
N ALA A 95 10.83 5.89 -8.52
CA ALA A 95 10.23 5.20 -9.68
C ALA A 95 9.58 6.24 -10.61
N GLY A 96 10.42 7.09 -11.18
CA GLY A 96 10.12 7.92 -12.34
C GLY A 96 11.16 7.66 -13.42
N GLY A 97 11.39 6.39 -13.75
CA GLY A 97 12.18 5.97 -14.89
C GLY A 97 11.25 5.54 -16.01
N THR A 98 10.76 6.50 -16.79
CA THR A 98 10.19 6.24 -18.12
C THR A 98 11.30 6.46 -19.15
N GLU A 99 11.57 5.37 -19.87
CA GLU A 99 12.07 5.27 -21.26
C GLU A 99 13.49 5.76 -21.58
#